data_AF-D1FX60-F1
#
_entry.id   AF-D1FX60-F1
#
_cell.length_a   1.000
_cell.length_b   1.000
_cell.length_c   1.000
_cell.angle_alpha   90.00
_cell.angle_beta   90.00
_cell.angle_gamma   90.00
#
_symmetry.space_group_name_H-M   'P 1'
#
loop_
_entity.id
_entity.type
_entity.pdbx_description
1 polymer ?
#
loop_
_entity_poly.entity_id
_entity_poly.type
_entity_poly.pdbx_seq_one_letter_code
_entity_poly.pdbx_strand_id
1 'polypeptide(L)'
;LWFFSGQVDEAGNSSAPLFILTTHQQLAQVAENPLKTSDDGWVTYHIAKQFHPLLAEGPFVLQVRCPTCGCHSESDKIPFLHLHTHFRGPDRSRRSSLPWSPLAIHLLQRPSQEKPNYNDCRRAEFDYLFEELGWDNWIVHPKVFTFYYCHGNCSSWDRMTTILGMKQCCAPVPGTMRSLRFRTTSDGGYSLSTR
;
A
#
# COMPACT_ATOMS: atom_id res chain seq x y z
N LEU A 1 -16.47 -4.17 17.01
CA LEU A 1 -15.75 -4.66 18.21
C LEU A 1 -16.36 -5.98 18.63
N TRP A 2 -15.52 -6.97 18.94
CA TRP A 2 -15.92 -8.21 19.60
C TRP A 2 -15.50 -8.14 21.06
N PHE A 3 -16.42 -8.41 21.96
CA PHE A 3 -16.22 -8.37 23.41
C PHE A 3 -16.88 -9.61 24.02
N PHE A 4 -16.20 -10.26 24.96
CA PHE A 4 -16.76 -11.42 25.63
C PHE A 4 -17.47 -10.97 26.91
N SER A 5 -18.79 -11.14 26.96
CA SER A 5 -19.61 -10.74 28.12
C SER A 5 -19.93 -11.89 29.08
N GLY A 6 -19.57 -13.13 28.71
CA GLY A 6 -20.00 -14.33 29.43
C GLY A 6 -21.30 -14.92 28.87
N GLN A 7 -21.61 -16.13 29.29
CA GLN A 7 -22.82 -16.85 28.87
C GLN A 7 -24.02 -16.22 29.59
N VAL A 8 -25.01 -15.79 28.81
CA VAL A 8 -26.17 -15.06 29.33
C VAL A 8 -27.20 -16.09 29.79
N ASP A 9 -27.15 -16.46 31.07
CA ASP A 9 -28.28 -17.10 31.73
C ASP A 9 -29.37 -16.04 31.92
N GLU A 10 -30.42 -16.14 31.11
CA GLU A 10 -31.56 -15.24 31.01
C GLU A 10 -31.30 -13.86 30.41
N ALA A 11 -32.13 -13.53 29.41
CA ALA A 11 -32.14 -12.28 28.65
C ALA A 11 -32.37 -11.04 29.53
N GLY A 12 -31.35 -10.63 30.27
CA GLY A 12 -31.27 -9.30 30.85
C GLY A 12 -30.93 -8.32 29.74
N ASN A 13 -31.90 -7.48 29.35
CA ASN A 13 -31.72 -6.27 28.52
C ASN A 13 -30.82 -5.24 29.23
N SER A 14 -29.59 -5.63 29.55
CA SER A 14 -28.60 -4.76 30.17
C SER A 14 -27.99 -3.93 29.06
N SER A 15 -28.32 -2.64 29.06
CA SER A 15 -27.73 -1.69 28.12
C SER A 15 -26.22 -1.67 28.34
N ALA A 16 -25.46 -2.09 27.34
CA ALA A 16 -24.01 -2.09 27.38
C ALA A 16 -23.48 -1.12 26.32
N PRO A 17 -23.49 0.20 26.57
CA PRO A 17 -23.02 1.17 25.59
C PRO A 17 -21.50 1.09 25.35
N LEU A 18 -21.12 1.36 24.09
CA LEU A 18 -19.73 1.43 23.65
C LEU A 18 -19.33 2.90 23.46
N PHE A 19 -18.22 3.28 24.09
CA PHE A 19 -17.60 4.58 23.94
C PHE A 19 -16.23 4.48 23.28
N ILE A 20 -15.85 5.53 22.57
CA ILE A 20 -14.49 5.78 22.11
C ILE A 20 -13.92 7.00 22.83
N LEU A 21 -12.70 6.87 23.33
CA LEU A 21 -11.91 7.97 23.89
C LEU A 21 -10.70 8.19 22.98
N THR A 22 -10.59 9.37 22.38
CA THR A 22 -9.49 9.73 21.48
C THR A 22 -8.33 10.40 22.23
N THR A 23 -7.22 10.63 21.52
CA THR A 23 -6.06 11.41 22.00
C THR A 23 -6.43 12.81 22.51
N HIS A 24 -7.46 13.41 21.91
CA HIS A 24 -7.97 14.73 22.30
C HIS A 24 -8.89 14.69 23.53
N GLN A 25 -8.92 13.56 24.27
CA GLN A 25 -9.81 13.32 25.40
C GLN A 25 -11.30 13.47 25.06
N GLN A 26 -11.66 13.33 23.79
CA GLN A 26 -13.04 13.39 23.36
C GLN A 26 -13.69 12.02 23.56
N LEU A 27 -14.66 11.97 24.47
CA LEU A 27 -15.48 10.79 24.70
C LEU A 27 -16.72 10.85 23.79
N ALA A 28 -16.86 9.88 22.89
CA ALA A 28 -18.05 9.76 22.05
C ALA A 28 -18.69 8.38 22.24
N GLN A 29 -20.02 8.36 22.40
CA GLN A 29 -20.77 7.11 22.38
C GLN A 29 -20.95 6.66 20.94
N VAL A 30 -20.43 5.49 20.59
CA VAL A 30 -20.40 4.98 19.21
C VAL A 30 -21.39 3.83 18.98
N ALA A 31 -21.91 3.24 20.06
CA ALA A 31 -23.06 2.33 20.02
C ALA A 31 -23.81 2.37 21.36
N GLU A 32 -25.14 2.28 21.29
CA GLU A 32 -26.03 2.27 22.46
C GLU A 32 -26.10 0.87 23.10
N ASN A 33 -26.17 -0.16 22.25
CA ASN A 33 -26.28 -1.56 22.63
C ASN A 33 -25.45 -2.45 21.69
N PRO A 34 -25.14 -3.70 22.08
CA PRO A 34 -24.60 -4.69 21.17
C PRO A 34 -25.55 -4.95 19.98
N LEU A 35 -24.98 -5.19 18.81
CA LEU A 35 -25.72 -5.56 17.61
C LEU A 35 -26.22 -7.01 17.68
N LYS A 36 -25.37 -7.91 18.16
CA LYS A 36 -25.67 -9.34 18.26
C LYS A 36 -24.91 -9.95 19.42
N THR A 37 -25.59 -10.83 20.14
CA THR A 37 -25.04 -11.75 21.14
C THR A 37 -25.03 -13.15 20.55
N SER A 38 -23.96 -13.89 20.79
CA SER A 38 -23.77 -15.28 20.39
C SER A 38 -23.96 -16.19 21.60
N ASP A 39 -24.40 -17.42 21.37
CA ASP A 39 -24.73 -18.38 22.43
C ASP A 39 -23.51 -18.80 23.27
N ASP A 40 -22.30 -18.60 22.72
CA ASP A 40 -21.01 -18.81 23.36
C ASP A 40 -20.53 -17.61 24.20
N GLY A 41 -21.34 -16.56 24.35
CA GLY A 41 -21.07 -15.40 25.23
C GLY A 41 -20.33 -14.24 24.56
N TRP A 42 -20.09 -14.30 23.25
CA TRP A 42 -19.54 -13.17 22.49
C TRP A 42 -20.62 -12.16 22.11
N VAL A 43 -20.32 -10.88 22.31
CA VAL A 43 -21.14 -9.77 21.82
C VAL A 43 -20.38 -8.94 20.79
N THR A 44 -21.14 -8.44 19.81
CA THR A 44 -20.61 -7.65 18.70
C THR A 44 -21.17 -6.25 18.71
N TYR A 45 -20.30 -5.26 18.52
CA TYR A 45 -20.68 -3.86 18.33
C TYR A 45 -20.32 -3.41 16.92
N HIS A 46 -21.27 -2.75 16.26
CA HIS A 46 -21.05 -2.09 14.99
C HIS A 46 -20.79 -0.59 15.22
N ILE A 47 -19.60 -0.13 14.83
CA ILE A 47 -19.23 1.28 14.89
C ILE A 47 -19.67 1.93 13.57
N ALA A 48 -20.65 2.84 13.64
CA ALA A 48 -21.20 3.51 12.47
C ALA A 48 -20.12 4.29 11.69
N LYS A 49 -20.31 4.40 10.36
CA LYS A 49 -19.35 5.03 9.44
C LYS A 49 -18.97 6.47 9.84
N GLN A 50 -19.90 7.21 10.44
CA GLN A 50 -19.63 8.56 10.93
C GLN A 50 -18.54 8.64 12.01
N PHE A 51 -18.26 7.53 12.71
CA PHE A 51 -17.25 7.46 13.76
C PHE A 51 -15.94 6.83 13.28
N HIS A 52 -15.85 6.41 12.01
CA HIS A 52 -14.61 5.85 11.44
C HIS A 52 -13.43 6.83 11.44
N PRO A 53 -13.60 8.16 11.23
CA PRO A 53 -12.49 9.11 11.35
C PRO A 53 -11.79 9.06 12.71
N LEU A 54 -12.55 8.87 13.80
CA LEU A 54 -12.01 8.78 15.17
C LEU A 54 -11.11 7.55 15.37
N LEU A 55 -11.31 6.48 14.59
CA LEU A 55 -10.46 5.29 14.59
C LEU A 55 -9.17 5.50 13.78
N ALA A 56 -9.10 6.54 12.94
CA ALA A 56 -8.00 6.82 12.04
C ALA A 56 -7.08 7.98 12.51
N GLU A 57 -7.55 8.82 13.44
CA GLU A 57 -6.83 10.02 13.91
C GLU A 57 -5.65 9.74 14.84
N GLY A 58 -5.54 8.53 15.41
CA GLY A 58 -4.46 8.18 16.32
C GLY A 58 -4.83 7.08 17.30
N PRO A 59 -4.06 6.90 18.40
CA PRO A 59 -4.43 5.93 19.43
C PRO A 59 -5.76 6.30 20.07
N PHE A 60 -6.60 5.29 20.30
CA PHE A 60 -7.90 5.43 20.92
C PHE A 60 -8.12 4.30 21.93
N VAL A 61 -9.04 4.52 22.86
CA VAL A 61 -9.52 3.50 23.79
C VAL A 61 -10.99 3.24 23.50
N LEU A 62 -11.35 1.96 23.36
CA LEU A 62 -12.74 1.53 23.33
C LEU A 62 -13.16 1.09 24.72
N GLN A 63 -14.21 1.69 25.24
CA GLN A 63 -14.75 1.39 26.57
C GLN A 63 -16.16 0.84 26.45
N VAL A 64 -16.34 -0.42 26.82
CA VAL A 64 -17.66 -1.03 27.03
C VAL A 64 -18.09 -0.76 28.46
N ARG A 65 -19.25 -0.13 28.66
CA ARG A 65 -19.84 0.04 30.00
C ARG A 65 -20.92 -1.00 30.20
N CYS A 66 -20.56 -2.12 30.82
CA CYS A 66 -21.49 -3.20 31.11
C CYS A 66 -21.39 -3.57 32.60
N PRO A 67 -22.35 -3.13 33.44
CA PRO A 67 -22.29 -3.39 34.88
C PRO A 67 -22.55 -4.86 35.23
N THR A 68 -23.20 -5.61 34.34
CA THR A 68 -23.56 -7.02 34.55
C THR A 68 -22.58 -8.00 33.91
N CYS A 69 -21.56 -7.52 33.19
CA CYS A 69 -20.60 -8.40 32.50
C CYS A 69 -19.51 -8.90 33.46
N GLY A 70 -19.10 -10.15 33.30
CA GLY A 70 -17.95 -10.70 33.99
C GLY A 70 -16.62 -10.17 33.46
N CYS A 71 -15.62 -10.04 34.33
CA CYS A 71 -14.24 -9.80 33.91
C CYS A 71 -13.58 -11.14 33.56
N HIS A 72 -13.13 -11.29 32.33
CA HIS A 72 -12.48 -12.50 31.85
C HIS A 72 -11.04 -12.19 31.42
N SER A 73 -10.08 -13.00 31.86
CA SER A 73 -8.65 -12.84 31.56
C SER A 73 -8.05 -14.03 30.80
N GLU A 74 -8.90 -14.96 30.37
CA GLU A 74 -8.49 -16.11 29.57
C GLU A 74 -8.04 -15.66 28.18
N SER A 75 -7.02 -16.32 27.63
CA SER A 75 -6.34 -15.88 26.39
C SER A 75 -7.23 -15.94 25.15
N ASP A 76 -8.24 -16.81 25.16
CA ASP A 76 -9.25 -16.97 24.11
C ASP A 76 -10.40 -15.96 24.22
N LYS A 77 -10.52 -15.22 25.33
CA LYS A 77 -11.60 -14.24 25.60
C LYS A 77 -11.16 -12.79 25.47
N ILE A 78 -10.00 -12.54 24.84
CA ILE A 78 -9.44 -11.20 24.65
C ILE A 78 -10.28 -10.44 23.61
N PRO A 79 -10.75 -9.21 23.92
CA PRO A 79 -11.54 -8.42 22.98
C PRO A 79 -10.71 -7.99 21.79
N PHE A 80 -11.31 -8.02 20.60
CA PHE A 80 -10.63 -7.66 19.35
C PHE A 80 -11.48 -6.78 18.45
N LEU A 81 -10.80 -5.93 17.69
CA LEU A 81 -11.45 -5.07 16.69
C LEU A 81 -11.37 -5.73 15.32
N HIS A 82 -12.51 -6.17 14.81
CA HIS A 82 -12.63 -6.65 13.44
C HIS A 82 -12.87 -5.47 12.50
N LEU A 83 -11.90 -5.20 11.61
CA LEU A 83 -11.95 -4.13 10.62
C LEU A 83 -12.04 -4.74 9.21
N HIS A 84 -13.09 -4.40 8.47
CA HIS A 84 -13.15 -4.69 7.05
C HIS A 84 -12.68 -3.46 6.29
N THR A 85 -11.48 -3.53 5.76
CA THR A 85 -10.95 -2.49 4.88
C THR A 85 -10.93 -3.03 3.45
N HIS A 86 -11.46 -2.24 2.52
CA HIS A 86 -11.19 -2.49 1.12
C HIS A 86 -9.92 -1.72 0.78
N PHE A 87 -8.85 -2.45 0.50
CA PHE A 87 -7.65 -1.86 -0.05
C PHE A 87 -7.99 -1.30 -1.44
N ARG A 88 -8.25 0.01 -1.52
CA ARG A 88 -8.13 0.75 -2.77
C ARG A 88 -6.65 0.85 -3.05
N GLY A 89 -6.11 -0.15 -3.72
CA GLY A 89 -4.69 -0.18 -4.01
C GLY A 89 -4.25 1.01 -4.84
N PRO A 90 -2.98 1.43 -4.73
CA PRO A 90 -2.36 2.11 -5.86
C PRO A 90 -2.37 1.11 -7.03
N ASP A 91 -2.63 1.58 -8.25
CA ASP A 91 -2.49 0.74 -9.45
C ASP A 91 -1.11 0.06 -9.43
N ARG A 92 -1.09 -1.24 -9.08
CA ARG A 92 0.03 -2.20 -9.07
C ARG A 92 1.36 -1.69 -8.46
N SER A 93 1.60 -1.94 -7.17
CA SER A 93 2.97 -1.93 -6.63
C SER A 93 3.50 -3.36 -6.43
N ARG A 94 4.57 -3.67 -7.18
CA ARG A 94 5.39 -4.88 -7.07
C ARG A 94 6.31 -4.78 -5.84
N ARG A 95 6.53 -5.91 -5.17
CA ARG A 95 7.57 -6.28 -4.19
C ARG A 95 8.73 -5.28 -4.00
N SER A 96 8.61 -4.36 -3.05
CA SER A 96 9.76 -3.70 -2.42
C SER A 96 9.36 -3.17 -1.05
N SER A 97 10.24 -3.30 -0.05
CA SER A 97 10.01 -2.90 1.35
C SER A 97 10.03 -1.39 1.60
N LEU A 98 10.00 -0.58 0.53
CA LEU A 98 10.03 0.88 0.62
C LEU A 98 8.65 1.44 0.31
N PRO A 99 8.14 2.40 1.11
CA PRO A 99 6.93 3.12 0.78
C PRO A 99 7.25 4.07 -0.37
N TRP A 100 7.15 3.56 -1.61
CA TRP A 100 7.24 4.40 -2.81
C TRP A 100 6.15 5.46 -2.75
N SER A 101 6.53 6.71 -2.48
CA SER A 101 5.64 7.86 -2.61
C SER A 101 6.04 8.66 -3.86
N PRO A 102 5.08 9.15 -4.67
CA PRO A 102 5.38 10.04 -5.79
C PRO A 102 6.17 11.30 -5.36
N LEU A 103 6.00 11.72 -4.10
CA LEU A 103 6.71 12.86 -3.51
C LEU A 103 8.19 12.58 -3.27
N ALA A 104 8.62 11.32 -3.15
CA ALA A 104 10.02 10.94 -2.94
C ALA A 104 10.82 10.73 -4.23
N ILE A 105 10.19 10.86 -5.41
CA ILE A 105 10.85 10.63 -6.71
C ILE A 105 12.06 11.56 -6.90
N HIS A 106 11.98 12.81 -6.44
CA HIS A 106 13.07 13.78 -6.53
C HIS A 106 14.32 13.35 -5.72
N LEU A 107 14.15 12.55 -4.67
CA LEU A 107 15.25 11.99 -3.87
C LEU A 107 15.95 10.83 -4.56
N LEU A 108 15.26 10.16 -5.48
CA LEU A 108 15.79 9.08 -6.31
C LEU A 108 16.45 9.61 -7.59
N GLN A 109 16.11 10.83 -7.99
CA GLN A 109 16.74 11.50 -9.12
C GLN A 109 18.13 11.99 -8.73
N ARG A 110 19.10 11.74 -9.61
CA ARG A 110 20.42 12.34 -9.49
C ARG A 110 20.27 13.87 -9.62
N PRO A 111 20.86 14.68 -8.72
CA PRO A 111 20.96 16.12 -8.90
C PRO A 111 21.69 16.44 -10.20
N SER A 112 21.17 17.39 -10.99
CA SER A 112 21.83 17.82 -12.23
C SER A 112 23.20 18.42 -11.89
N GLN A 113 24.27 17.68 -12.17
CA GLN A 113 25.64 18.19 -12.07
C GLN A 113 25.92 19.13 -13.24
N GLU A 114 26.57 20.25 -12.96
CA GLU A 114 26.95 21.28 -13.95
C GLU A 114 27.94 20.75 -15.00
N LYS A 115 28.68 19.68 -14.68
CA LYS A 115 29.58 18.93 -15.57
C LYS A 115 29.47 17.43 -15.29
N PRO A 116 28.61 16.68 -16.02
CA PRO A 116 28.51 15.23 -15.84
C PRO A 116 29.81 14.56 -16.29
N ASN A 117 30.42 13.74 -15.44
CA ASN A 117 31.56 12.91 -15.84
C ASN A 117 31.05 11.82 -16.81
N TYR A 118 31.83 11.43 -17.81
CA TYR A 118 31.45 10.37 -18.74
C TYR A 118 31.12 9.04 -18.03
N ASN A 119 31.77 8.80 -16.88
CA ASN A 119 31.57 7.59 -16.07
C ASN A 119 30.33 7.65 -15.17
N ASP A 120 29.66 8.79 -15.09
CA ASP A 120 28.48 8.95 -14.26
C ASP A 120 27.26 8.26 -14.91
N CYS A 121 26.40 7.65 -14.07
CA CYS A 121 25.10 7.13 -14.49
C CYS A 121 24.30 8.12 -15.37
N ARG A 122 24.03 7.72 -16.61
CA ARG A 122 23.32 8.55 -17.59
C ARG A 122 22.41 7.69 -18.45
N ARG A 123 21.48 8.35 -19.13
CA ARG A 123 20.68 7.73 -20.18
C ARG A 123 21.53 7.63 -21.45
N ALA A 124 21.80 6.40 -21.86
CA ALA A 124 22.40 6.07 -23.15
C ALA A 124 21.31 5.59 -24.11
N GLU A 125 21.61 5.62 -25.40
CA GLU A 125 20.70 5.18 -26.46
C GLU A 125 21.39 4.17 -27.37
N PHE A 126 20.59 3.28 -27.93
CA PHE A 126 21.02 2.29 -28.89
C PHE A 126 19.87 2.04 -29.87
N ASP A 127 20.15 2.16 -31.16
CA ASP A 127 19.16 1.91 -32.21
C ASP A 127 19.09 0.42 -32.55
N TYR A 128 17.93 -0.19 -32.36
CA TYR A 128 17.67 -1.55 -32.77
C TYR A 128 16.94 -1.57 -34.12
N LEU A 129 17.48 -2.31 -35.09
CA LEU A 129 16.74 -2.79 -36.25
C LEU A 129 16.24 -4.20 -35.96
N PHE A 130 14.92 -4.43 -36.02
CA PHE A 130 14.36 -5.76 -35.73
C PHE A 130 14.80 -6.84 -36.74
N GLU A 131 15.24 -6.42 -37.93
CA GLU A 131 15.85 -7.30 -38.94
C GLU A 131 17.17 -7.90 -38.47
N GLU A 132 18.01 -7.12 -37.77
CA GLU A 132 19.31 -7.60 -37.26
C GLU A 132 19.15 -8.68 -36.18
N LEU A 133 18.00 -8.72 -35.50
CA LEU A 133 17.63 -9.75 -34.54
C LEU A 133 16.89 -10.94 -35.19
N GLY A 134 16.60 -10.87 -36.49
CA GLY A 134 15.80 -11.86 -37.22
C GLY A 134 14.33 -11.88 -36.81
N TRP A 135 13.78 -10.73 -36.37
CA TRP A 135 12.41 -10.58 -35.86
C TRP A 135 11.50 -9.80 -36.80
N ASP A 136 11.99 -9.42 -37.98
CA ASP A 136 11.25 -8.66 -38.99
C ASP A 136 10.03 -9.42 -39.57
N ASN A 137 10.08 -10.76 -39.53
CA ASN A 137 9.03 -11.65 -40.00
C ASN A 137 7.83 -11.73 -39.03
N TRP A 138 8.00 -11.40 -37.76
CA TRP A 138 6.91 -11.44 -36.78
C TRP A 138 6.65 -10.12 -36.07
N ILE A 139 7.57 -9.15 -36.08
CA ILE A 139 7.34 -7.75 -35.67
C ILE A 139 7.19 -6.90 -36.94
N VAL A 140 5.94 -6.49 -37.17
CA VAL A 140 5.53 -5.74 -38.35
C VAL A 140 5.81 -4.24 -38.18
N HIS A 141 5.63 -3.70 -36.98
CA HIS A 141 5.89 -2.28 -36.68
C HIS A 141 6.19 -2.05 -35.19
N PRO A 142 7.14 -1.15 -34.84
CA PRO A 142 8.03 -0.41 -35.76
C PRO A 142 9.16 -1.31 -36.29
N LYS A 143 9.80 -0.92 -37.40
CA LYS A 143 10.98 -1.65 -37.95
C LYS A 143 12.30 -1.23 -37.31
N VAL A 144 12.35 0.02 -36.86
CA VAL A 144 13.49 0.60 -36.12
C VAL A 144 12.96 1.14 -34.79
N PHE A 145 13.69 0.93 -33.71
CA PHE A 145 13.35 1.47 -32.41
C PHE A 145 14.62 1.86 -31.62
N THR A 146 14.68 3.11 -31.18
CA THR A 146 15.72 3.59 -30.27
C THR A 146 15.41 3.16 -28.84
N PHE A 147 16.20 2.21 -28.32
CA PHE A 147 16.11 1.79 -26.93
C PHE A 147 17.00 2.67 -26.05
N TYR A 148 16.44 3.13 -24.94
CA TYR A 148 17.19 3.88 -23.94
C TYR A 148 17.50 3.00 -22.74
N TYR A 149 18.75 3.07 -22.27
CA TYR A 149 19.20 2.32 -21.10
C TYR A 149 20.02 3.20 -20.16
N CYS A 150 20.13 2.78 -18.90
CA CYS A 150 20.93 3.45 -17.90
C CYS A 150 22.34 2.86 -17.90
N HIS A 151 23.35 3.70 -18.03
CA HIS A 151 24.76 3.30 -18.08
C HIS A 151 25.64 4.23 -17.24
N GLY A 152 26.60 3.66 -16.51
CA GLY A 152 27.58 4.40 -15.72
C GLY A 152 27.51 4.05 -14.23
N ASN A 153 28.27 4.80 -13.43
CA ASN A 153 28.47 4.55 -12.01
C ASN A 153 27.62 5.51 -11.14
N CYS A 154 27.25 5.01 -9.97
CA CYS A 154 26.54 5.75 -8.92
C CYS A 154 27.42 5.95 -7.68
N SER A 155 28.73 6.12 -7.87
CA SER A 155 29.67 6.33 -6.77
C SER A 155 29.75 7.78 -6.29
N SER A 156 28.83 8.66 -6.72
CA SER A 156 28.81 10.06 -6.28
C SER A 156 28.42 10.13 -4.80
N TRP A 157 29.39 10.47 -3.95
CA TRP A 157 29.31 10.54 -2.49
C TRP A 157 28.41 11.65 -1.91
N ASP A 158 27.51 12.25 -2.68
CA ASP A 158 26.60 13.29 -2.14
C ASP A 158 25.47 12.68 -1.29
N ARG A 159 25.89 12.37 -0.07
CA ARG A 159 25.31 12.65 1.25
C ARG A 159 23.96 12.11 1.72
N MET A 160 23.11 11.46 0.93
CA MET A 160 21.86 10.88 1.51
C MET A 160 21.73 9.36 1.49
N THR A 161 22.25 8.65 0.49
CA THR A 161 21.98 7.19 0.38
C THR A 161 22.93 6.33 1.22
N THR A 162 24.14 6.82 1.51
CA THR A 162 25.09 6.16 2.42
C THR A 162 24.56 6.14 3.85
N ILE A 163 23.81 7.19 4.26
CA ILE A 163 23.19 7.29 5.59
C ILE A 163 22.08 6.24 5.77
N LEU A 164 21.42 5.83 4.68
CA LEU A 164 20.36 4.81 4.69
C LEU A 164 20.89 3.38 4.44
N GLY A 165 22.20 3.18 4.31
CA GLY A 165 22.79 1.86 4.03
C GLY A 165 22.39 1.28 2.66
N MET A 166 21.90 2.10 1.74
CA MET A 166 21.39 1.66 0.45
C MET A 166 22.48 1.71 -0.62
N LYS A 167 22.65 0.58 -1.34
CA LYS A 167 23.48 0.55 -2.56
C LYS A 167 22.80 1.35 -3.65
N GLN A 168 23.46 2.39 -4.16
CA GLN A 168 22.96 3.11 -5.34
C GLN A 168 23.22 2.28 -6.60
N CYS A 169 22.21 2.19 -7.47
CA CYS A 169 22.29 1.52 -8.77
C CYS A 169 21.97 2.50 -9.89
N CYS A 170 22.56 2.29 -11.07
CA CYS A 170 22.22 3.08 -12.26
C CYS A 170 20.97 2.48 -12.91
N ALA A 171 19.80 3.03 -12.61
CA ALA A 171 18.51 2.48 -13.02
C ALA A 171 17.52 3.58 -13.42
N PRO A 172 16.52 3.25 -14.27
CA PRO A 172 15.48 4.20 -14.62
C PRO A 172 14.64 4.56 -13.39
N VAL A 173 14.31 5.83 -13.25
CA VAL A 173 13.46 6.30 -12.16
C VAL A 173 12.04 5.80 -12.38
N PRO A 174 11.35 5.25 -11.37
CA PRO A 174 10.00 4.74 -11.57
C PRO A 174 9.03 5.82 -12.05
N GLY A 175 8.22 5.44 -13.02
CA GLY A 175 7.31 6.35 -13.72
C GLY A 175 7.91 7.11 -14.90
N THR A 176 9.24 7.04 -15.14
CA THR A 176 9.85 7.72 -16.31
C THR A 176 9.94 6.84 -17.56
N MET A 177 9.67 5.55 -17.44
CA MET A 177 9.65 4.63 -18.60
C MET A 177 8.36 4.81 -19.40
N ARG A 178 8.46 4.68 -20.73
CA ARG A 178 7.31 4.75 -21.64
C ARG A 178 7.07 3.38 -22.25
N SER A 179 5.81 2.99 -22.37
CA SER A 179 5.44 1.75 -23.05
C SER A 179 5.73 1.85 -24.55
N LEU A 180 6.34 0.81 -25.10
CA LEU A 180 6.46 0.62 -26.55
C LEU A 180 5.25 -0.20 -27.03
N ARG A 181 4.66 0.24 -28.14
CA ARG A 181 3.60 -0.51 -28.83
C ARG A 181 4.19 -1.17 -30.07
N PHE A 182 4.02 -2.48 -30.18
CA PHE A 182 4.43 -3.25 -31.35
C PHE A 182 3.22 -3.96 -31.98
N ARG A 183 3.30 -4.20 -33.30
CA ARG A 183 2.33 -5.00 -34.06
C ARG A 183 3.02 -6.27 -34.53
N THR A 184 2.41 -7.43 -34.27
CA THR A 184 2.96 -8.73 -34.69
C THR A 184 2.12 -9.39 -35.81
N THR A 185 2.65 -10.45 -36.41
CA THR A 185 1.96 -11.23 -37.45
C THR A 185 0.94 -12.24 -36.92
N SER A 186 1.01 -12.63 -35.64
CA SER A 186 0.14 -13.66 -35.05
C SER A 186 -1.29 -13.21 -34.76
N ASP A 187 -1.59 -11.90 -34.77
CA ASP A 187 -2.72 -11.36 -34.00
C ASP A 187 -3.84 -10.71 -34.84
N GLY A 188 -3.86 -10.84 -36.17
CA GLY A 188 -4.94 -10.28 -37.00
C GLY A 188 -5.14 -8.75 -36.87
N GLY A 189 -4.18 -8.00 -36.32
CA GLY A 189 -4.20 -6.54 -36.21
C GLY A 189 -4.29 -5.94 -34.80
N TYR A 190 -4.32 -6.72 -33.72
CA TYR A 190 -4.33 -6.16 -32.35
C TYR A 190 -2.93 -5.80 -31.84
N SER A 191 -2.83 -4.67 -31.13
CA SER A 191 -1.57 -4.16 -30.57
C SER A 191 -1.37 -4.62 -29.14
N LEU A 192 -0.32 -5.39 -28.88
CA LEU A 192 0.11 -5.72 -27.52
C LEU A 192 0.91 -4.54 -26.95
N SER A 193 0.50 -4.06 -25.78
CA SER A 193 1.26 -3.07 -25.01
C SER A 193 1.80 -3.72 -23.75
N THR A 194 3.11 -3.86 -23.65
CA THR A 194 3.77 -4.25 -22.41
C THR A 194 3.93 -3.02 -21.51
N ARG A 195 3.31 -3.07 -20.32
CA ARG A 195 3.53 -2.10 -19.23
C ARG A 195 4.76 -2.47 -18.42
#